data_AF-A0A3D1Q7V1-F1
#
_entry.id   AF-A0A3D1Q7V1-F1
#
_cell.length_a   1.000
_cell.length_b   1.000
_cell.length_c   1.000
_cell.angle_alpha   90.00
_cell.angle_beta   90.00
_cell.angle_gamma   90.00
#
_symmetry.space_group_name_H-M   'P 1'
#
loop_
_entity.id
_entity.type
_entity.pdbx_description
1 polymer ?
#
loop_
_entity_poly.entity_id
_entity_poly.type
_entity_poly.pdbx_seq_one_letter_code
_entity_poly.pdbx_strand_id
1 'polypeptide(L)'
;MDCSHMIRYINTYGGIIVLGLSMVNLVRRHPKKMDKQLRNAMVDFYQPFRWVPCFMQSTVETLLKKTKKYPVIIEFQDDQEEFKSQVKKADSILTKQFRSQIKHHYPSVNSCSATLTPAAVESLLEGDPSIKRIHMDREVHALLDVARTSVKANTPAVKDLTGKGITIAVVDTGIYEHKDLAGRIKAFKDVTGNKTAPYDDNGHGTHCAGDAAGNGASSKGKYKGLAPESDLVGVKVLTKMGSGSLSSVMAGIQWCIDNKSKYNINII
;
A
#
# COMPACT_ATOMS: atom_id res chain seq x y z
N MET A 1 3.71 -11.39 19.37
CA MET A 1 4.21 -10.71 20.60
C MET A 1 3.09 -10.78 21.60
N ASP A 2 3.30 -11.62 22.61
CA ASP A 2 2.37 -11.92 23.68
C ASP A 2 2.10 -10.66 24.54
N CYS A 3 0.90 -10.55 25.12
CA CYS A 3 0.47 -9.42 25.95
C CYS A 3 1.47 -9.18 27.11
N SER A 4 2.10 -10.25 27.58
CA SER A 4 3.18 -10.29 28.56
C SER A 4 4.44 -9.49 28.15
N HIS A 5 4.80 -9.47 26.86
CA HIS A 5 5.97 -8.74 26.36
C HIS A 5 5.73 -7.23 26.26
N MET A 6 4.49 -6.80 25.97
CA MET A 6 4.14 -5.38 25.95
C MET A 6 4.12 -4.80 27.37
N ILE A 7 3.69 -5.60 28.36
CA ILE A 7 3.76 -5.25 29.79
C ILE A 7 5.22 -5.12 30.25
N ARG A 8 6.10 -6.04 29.83
CA ARG A 8 7.54 -5.93 30.12
C ARG A 8 8.18 -4.72 29.45
N TYR A 9 7.84 -4.42 28.20
CA TYR A 9 8.38 -3.24 27.50
C TYR A 9 8.01 -1.93 28.21
N ILE A 10 6.80 -1.87 28.79
CA ILE A 10 6.32 -0.72 29.59
C ILE A 10 6.99 -0.69 30.98
N ASN A 11 7.23 -1.83 31.62
CA ASN A 11 7.90 -1.90 32.92
C ASN A 11 9.42 -1.64 32.88
N THR A 12 10.06 -1.68 31.70
CA THR A 12 11.45 -1.23 31.51
C THR A 12 11.61 0.30 31.46
N TYR A 13 10.52 1.08 31.47
CA TYR A 13 10.57 2.53 31.63
C TYR A 13 10.67 2.90 33.11
N GLY A 14 11.89 2.79 33.66
CA GLY A 14 12.23 3.05 35.05
C GLY A 14 11.47 4.20 35.71
N GLY A 15 10.43 3.86 36.48
CA GLY A 15 9.76 4.76 37.43
C GLY A 15 8.61 5.61 36.90
N ILE A 16 8.24 5.56 35.61
CA ILE A 16 7.07 6.31 35.11
C ILE A 16 5.84 5.40 35.13
N ILE A 17 4.83 5.75 35.93
CA ILE A 17 3.54 5.08 35.94
C ILE A 17 2.79 5.42 34.64
N VAL A 18 3.00 4.61 33.60
CA VAL A 18 2.35 4.75 32.26
C VAL A 18 0.86 4.31 32.27
N LEU A 19 0.28 4.01 33.45
CA LEU A 19 -1.06 3.45 33.58
C LEU A 19 -2.20 4.44 33.26
N GLY A 20 -1.91 5.73 33.13
CA GLY A 20 -2.91 6.78 32.88
C GLY A 20 -2.98 7.34 31.45
N LEU A 21 -2.05 6.99 30.55
CA LEU A 21 -1.98 7.62 29.23
C LEU A 21 -3.04 7.04 28.27
N SER A 22 -3.82 7.93 27.67
CA SER A 22 -5.04 7.59 26.93
C SER A 22 -4.76 6.68 25.72
N MET A 23 -3.66 6.90 24.99
CA MET A 23 -3.33 6.05 23.84
C MET A 23 -2.81 4.65 24.24
N VAL A 24 -2.13 4.52 25.38
CA VAL A 24 -1.74 3.19 25.89
C VAL A 24 -2.98 2.39 26.24
N ASN A 25 -3.98 3.05 26.85
CA ASN A 25 -5.28 2.46 27.12
C ASN A 25 -6.04 2.12 25.83
N LEU A 26 -6.01 2.98 24.81
CA LEU A 26 -6.59 2.69 23.50
C LEU A 26 -6.00 1.40 22.88
N VAL A 27 -4.67 1.27 22.87
CA VAL A 27 -3.96 0.10 22.36
C VAL A 27 -4.32 -1.17 23.15
N ARG A 28 -4.48 -1.06 24.46
CA ARG A 28 -4.89 -2.16 25.34
C ARG A 28 -6.36 -2.56 25.19
N ARG A 29 -7.26 -1.60 24.96
CA ARG A 29 -8.71 -1.84 24.75
C ARG A 29 -8.98 -2.54 23.41
N HIS A 30 -8.18 -2.25 22.39
CA HIS A 30 -8.40 -2.77 21.03
C HIS A 30 -7.19 -3.54 20.45
N PRO A 31 -6.66 -4.57 21.14
CA PRO A 31 -5.39 -5.19 20.76
C PRO A 31 -5.46 -5.97 19.44
N LYS A 32 -6.65 -6.44 19.05
CA LYS A 32 -6.89 -7.18 17.81
C LYS A 32 -7.28 -6.29 16.62
N LYS A 33 -7.75 -5.06 16.87
CA LYS A 33 -8.23 -4.14 15.83
C LYS A 33 -7.12 -3.26 15.23
N MET A 34 -5.90 -3.32 15.75
CA MET A 34 -4.74 -2.60 15.19
C MET A 34 -3.63 -3.59 14.84
N ASP A 35 -2.86 -3.34 13.80
CA ASP A 35 -1.65 -4.12 13.51
C ASP A 35 -0.51 -3.80 14.50
N LYS A 36 0.51 -4.65 14.53
CA LYS A 36 1.61 -4.52 15.50
C LYS A 36 2.38 -3.22 15.29
N GLN A 37 2.63 -2.82 14.05
CA GLN A 37 3.42 -1.64 13.75
C GLN A 37 2.69 -0.36 14.14
N LEU A 38 1.38 -0.26 13.88
CA LEU A 38 0.59 0.88 14.33
C LEU A 38 0.58 0.98 15.86
N ARG A 39 0.35 -0.12 16.58
CA ARG A 39 0.39 -0.12 18.05
C ARG A 39 1.74 0.34 18.59
N ASN A 40 2.84 -0.17 18.03
CA ASN A 40 4.18 0.26 18.43
C ASN A 40 4.38 1.76 18.13
N ALA A 41 4.03 2.22 16.92
CA ALA A 41 4.18 3.61 16.54
C ALA A 41 3.32 4.58 17.38
N MET A 42 2.21 4.12 17.95
CA MET A 42 1.40 4.88 18.89
C MET A 42 2.00 4.91 20.30
N VAL A 43 2.62 3.83 20.77
CA VAL A 43 3.23 3.74 22.11
C VAL A 43 4.62 4.40 22.13
N ASP A 44 5.46 4.13 21.13
CA ASP A 44 6.82 4.69 20.99
C ASP A 44 6.78 6.22 20.86
N PHE A 45 5.64 6.76 20.46
CA PHE A 45 5.46 8.20 20.41
C PHE A 45 5.51 8.88 21.78
N TYR A 46 5.32 8.13 22.88
CA TYR A 46 5.46 8.63 24.24
C TYR A 46 6.90 8.59 24.80
N GLN A 47 7.89 8.08 24.06
CA GLN A 47 9.30 8.11 24.49
C GLN A 47 9.77 9.49 24.97
N PRO A 48 9.41 10.62 24.32
CA PRO A 48 9.86 11.95 24.74
C PRO A 48 9.22 12.44 26.04
N PHE A 49 8.07 11.88 26.45
CA PHE A 49 7.37 12.29 27.68
C PHE A 49 8.18 12.03 28.95
N ARG A 50 9.23 11.20 28.85
CA ARG A 50 10.22 11.00 29.92
C ARG A 50 10.87 12.29 30.39
N TRP A 51 10.90 13.32 29.55
CA TRP A 51 11.53 14.62 29.82
C TRP A 51 10.53 15.77 29.92
N VAL A 52 9.22 15.49 29.81
CA VAL A 52 8.16 16.50 29.88
C VAL A 52 7.72 16.63 31.34
N PRO A 53 7.75 17.83 31.94
CA PRO A 53 7.25 18.06 33.30
C PRO A 53 5.80 17.59 33.46
N CYS A 54 5.48 16.94 34.59
CA CYS A 54 4.17 16.30 34.81
C CYS A 54 2.97 17.23 34.56
N PHE A 55 3.09 18.51 34.94
CA PHE A 55 2.03 19.50 34.76
C PHE A 55 1.72 19.84 33.28
N MET A 56 2.64 19.54 32.35
CA MET A 56 2.44 19.75 30.91
C MET A 56 1.99 18.49 30.15
N GLN A 57 2.13 17.31 30.76
CA GLN A 57 1.95 16.03 30.06
C GLN A 57 0.56 15.88 29.45
N SER A 58 -0.51 16.25 30.16
CA SER A 58 -1.90 16.14 29.67
C SER A 58 -2.17 17.04 28.46
N THR A 59 -1.68 18.27 28.49
CA THR A 59 -1.80 19.24 27.40
C THR A 59 -1.03 18.77 26.17
N VAL A 60 0.22 18.34 26.39
CA VAL A 60 1.07 17.80 25.32
C VAL A 60 0.44 16.55 24.71
N GLU A 61 -0.07 15.62 25.52
CA GLU A 61 -0.78 14.43 25.04
C GLU A 61 -2.01 14.79 24.20
N THR A 62 -2.83 15.72 24.65
CA THR A 62 -4.04 16.15 23.92
C THR A 62 -3.68 16.76 22.56
N LEU A 63 -2.66 17.61 22.53
CA LEU A 63 -2.16 18.21 21.30
C LEU A 63 -1.67 17.13 20.34
N LEU A 64 -0.87 16.20 20.85
CA LEU A 64 -0.26 15.13 20.09
C LEU A 64 -1.30 14.18 19.48
N LYS A 65 -2.31 13.79 20.26
CA LYS A 65 -3.43 12.96 19.80
C LYS A 65 -4.20 13.56 18.62
N LYS A 66 -4.17 14.89 18.46
CA LYS A 66 -4.88 15.62 17.40
C LYS A 66 -3.99 16.06 16.24
N THR A 67 -2.67 15.98 16.39
CA THR A 67 -1.72 16.55 15.40
C THR A 67 -0.88 15.50 14.69
N LYS A 68 -0.48 14.43 15.38
CA LYS A 68 0.34 13.36 14.81
C LYS A 68 -0.48 12.55 13.80
N LYS A 69 0.03 12.41 12.59
CA LYS A 69 -0.60 11.71 11.48
C LYS A 69 0.04 10.34 11.29
N TYR A 70 -0.79 9.33 11.13
CA TYR A 70 -0.41 7.97 10.76
C TYR A 70 -1.09 7.64 9.42
N PRO A 71 -0.32 7.32 8.36
CA PRO A 71 -0.89 6.75 7.16
C PRO A 71 -1.28 5.30 7.48
N VAL A 72 -2.52 4.94 7.15
CA VAL A 72 -3.09 3.64 7.51
C VAL A 72 -3.93 3.08 6.39
N ILE A 73 -4.19 1.78 6.46
CA ILE A 73 -5.20 1.06 5.71
C ILE A 73 -6.25 0.56 6.72
N ILE A 74 -7.51 0.94 6.49
CA ILE A 74 -8.66 0.51 7.28
C ILE A 74 -9.28 -0.67 6.54
N GLU A 75 -9.26 -1.83 7.18
CA GLU A 75 -9.91 -3.06 6.73
C GLU A 75 -11.28 -3.17 7.42
N PHE A 76 -12.33 -3.35 6.63
CA PHE A 76 -13.69 -3.53 7.13
C PHE A 76 -14.04 -5.03 7.23
N GLN A 77 -15.16 -5.35 7.88
CA GLN A 77 -15.69 -6.71 7.90
C GLN A 77 -16.05 -7.16 6.47
N ASP A 78 -15.97 -8.46 6.22
CA ASP A 78 -16.15 -9.01 4.88
C ASP A 78 -17.64 -9.02 4.47
N ASP A 79 -18.10 -7.86 4.02
CA ASP A 79 -19.41 -7.64 3.42
C ASP A 79 -19.30 -6.63 2.27
N GLN A 80 -19.31 -7.15 1.05
CA GLN A 80 -19.15 -6.37 -0.19
C GLN A 80 -20.36 -5.47 -0.47
N GLU A 81 -21.57 -5.87 -0.08
CA GLU A 81 -22.77 -5.06 -0.32
C GLU A 81 -22.78 -3.83 0.60
N GLU A 82 -22.21 -3.98 1.81
CA GLU A 82 -22.14 -2.91 2.79
C GLU A 82 -20.91 -2.00 2.66
N PHE A 83 -19.86 -2.36 1.90
CA PHE A 83 -18.59 -1.62 1.87
C PHE A 83 -18.78 -0.10 1.65
N LYS A 84 -19.65 0.29 0.71
CA LYS A 84 -19.94 1.72 0.46
C LYS A 84 -20.58 2.41 1.67
N SER A 85 -21.45 1.72 2.39
CA SER A 85 -22.09 2.22 3.61
C SER A 85 -21.08 2.33 4.76
N GLN A 86 -20.24 1.32 4.93
CA GLN A 86 -19.17 1.27 5.94
C GLN A 86 -18.16 2.42 5.74
N VAL A 87 -17.72 2.63 4.50
CA VAL A 87 -16.83 3.76 4.17
C VAL A 87 -17.49 5.10 4.44
N LYS A 88 -18.77 5.29 4.06
CA LYS A 88 -19.51 6.53 4.35
C LYS A 88 -19.62 6.80 5.85
N LYS A 89 -19.86 5.75 6.64
CA LYS A 89 -19.92 5.86 8.10
C LYS A 89 -18.56 6.26 8.68
N ALA A 90 -17.49 5.59 8.27
CA ALA A 90 -16.13 5.96 8.67
C ALA A 90 -15.81 7.41 8.30
N ASP A 91 -16.15 7.84 7.08
CA ASP A 91 -15.94 9.22 6.63
C ASP A 91 -16.72 10.25 7.48
N SER A 92 -17.97 9.94 7.85
CA SER A 92 -18.78 10.81 8.73
C SER A 92 -18.18 10.97 10.15
N ILE A 93 -17.41 10.00 10.62
CA ILE A 93 -16.66 10.08 11.87
C ILE A 93 -15.39 10.91 11.66
N LEU A 94 -14.68 10.68 10.56
CA LEU A 94 -13.38 11.30 10.28
C LEU A 94 -13.47 12.77 9.89
N THR A 95 -14.55 13.20 9.24
CA THR A 95 -14.79 14.62 8.91
C THR A 95 -14.86 15.52 10.15
N LYS A 96 -15.20 14.96 11.32
CA LYS A 96 -15.20 15.65 12.61
C LYS A 96 -13.81 15.68 13.27
N GLN A 97 -12.84 14.94 12.73
CA GLN A 97 -11.52 14.77 13.30
C GLN A 97 -10.49 15.60 12.52
N PHE A 98 -9.86 16.54 13.22
CA PHE A 98 -8.82 17.36 12.62
C PHE A 98 -7.69 16.49 12.04
N ARG A 99 -7.17 16.90 10.87
CA ARG A 99 -6.03 16.28 10.18
C ARG A 99 -6.22 14.81 9.79
N SER A 100 -7.46 14.33 9.74
CA SER A 100 -7.79 12.96 9.35
C SER A 100 -8.66 12.92 8.09
N GLN A 101 -8.33 12.06 7.14
CA GLN A 101 -9.07 11.94 5.87
C GLN A 101 -8.83 10.58 5.20
N ILE A 102 -9.85 10.07 4.54
CA ILE A 102 -9.74 8.93 3.62
C ILE A 102 -9.12 9.42 2.30
N LYS A 103 -8.32 8.57 1.65
CA LYS A 103 -7.59 8.88 0.40
C LYS A 103 -8.09 8.04 -0.77
N HIS A 104 -8.00 6.72 -0.67
CA HIS A 104 -8.39 5.79 -1.74
C HIS A 104 -9.25 4.67 -1.20
N HIS A 105 -10.15 4.15 -2.04
CA HIS A 105 -11.02 3.03 -1.73
C HIS A 105 -10.56 1.79 -2.51
N TYR A 106 -10.62 0.63 -1.87
CA TYR A 106 -10.26 -0.66 -2.44
C TYR A 106 -11.44 -1.65 -2.25
N PRO A 107 -12.51 -1.53 -3.04
CA PRO A 107 -13.68 -2.40 -2.93
C PRO A 107 -13.33 -3.89 -3.02
N SER A 108 -12.35 -4.26 -3.86
CA SER A 108 -11.99 -5.68 -4.07
C SER A 108 -11.48 -6.40 -2.82
N VAL A 109 -11.09 -5.64 -1.78
CA VAL A 109 -10.55 -6.16 -0.52
C VAL A 109 -11.18 -5.48 0.70
N ASN A 110 -12.38 -4.89 0.56
CA ASN A 110 -13.12 -4.23 1.63
C ASN A 110 -12.26 -3.30 2.50
N SER A 111 -11.44 -2.45 1.86
CA SER A 111 -10.49 -1.60 2.57
C SER A 111 -10.42 -0.19 2.00
N CYS A 112 -9.94 0.77 2.79
CA CYS A 112 -9.59 2.10 2.31
C CYS A 112 -8.27 2.57 2.91
N SER A 113 -7.52 3.41 2.20
CA SER A 113 -6.38 4.11 2.77
C SER A 113 -6.82 5.43 3.39
N ALA A 114 -6.23 5.79 4.52
CA ALA A 114 -6.52 7.01 5.23
C ALA A 114 -5.26 7.60 5.86
N THR A 115 -5.34 8.86 6.24
CA THR A 115 -4.41 9.47 7.20
C THR A 115 -5.20 9.74 8.45
N LEU A 116 -4.79 9.18 9.58
CA LEU A 116 -5.49 9.28 10.85
C LEU A 116 -4.62 9.87 11.95
N THR A 117 -5.24 10.60 12.86
CA THR A 117 -4.64 10.94 14.16
C THR A 117 -5.01 9.89 15.22
N PRO A 118 -4.29 9.78 16.35
CA PRO A 118 -4.69 8.91 17.44
C PRO A 118 -6.13 9.12 17.92
N ALA A 119 -6.58 10.38 18.00
CA ALA A 119 -7.97 10.71 18.36
C ALA A 119 -8.98 10.18 17.32
N ALA A 120 -8.62 10.21 16.05
CA ALA A 120 -9.45 9.65 14.98
C ALA A 120 -9.49 8.11 15.02
N VAL A 121 -8.36 7.45 15.30
CA VAL A 121 -8.31 6.00 15.51
C VAL A 121 -9.23 5.59 16.67
N GLU A 122 -9.17 6.30 17.79
CA GLU A 122 -10.06 6.06 18.94
C GLU A 122 -11.54 6.23 18.55
N SER A 123 -11.88 7.36 17.93
CA SER A 123 -13.26 7.66 17.53
C SER A 123 -13.81 6.63 16.53
N LEU A 124 -12.97 6.15 15.60
CA LEU A 124 -13.36 5.10 14.65
C LEU A 124 -13.59 3.75 15.34
N LEU A 125 -12.67 3.33 16.20
CA LEU A 125 -12.78 2.02 16.88
C LEU A 125 -13.93 1.97 17.88
N GLU A 126 -14.31 3.10 18.48
CA GLU A 126 -15.46 3.21 19.37
C GLU A 126 -16.78 3.41 18.63
N GLY A 127 -16.77 4.17 17.52
CA GLY A 127 -17.97 4.57 16.78
C GLY A 127 -18.38 3.61 15.66
N ASP A 128 -17.49 2.72 15.22
CA ASP A 128 -17.76 1.85 14.09
C ASP A 128 -17.35 0.37 14.29
N PRO A 129 -18.30 -0.53 14.63
CA PRO A 129 -18.03 -1.95 14.78
C PRO A 129 -17.67 -2.66 13.46
N SER A 130 -17.96 -2.03 12.30
CA SER A 130 -17.65 -2.59 10.98
C SER A 130 -16.16 -2.59 10.66
N ILE A 131 -15.34 -1.86 11.43
CA ILE A 131 -13.89 -1.87 11.26
C ILE A 131 -13.36 -3.20 11.77
N LYS A 132 -12.84 -4.03 10.87
CA LYS A 132 -12.18 -5.30 11.21
C LYS A 132 -10.80 -5.04 11.78
N ARG A 133 -10.00 -4.20 11.11
CA ARG A 133 -8.64 -3.87 11.55
C ARG A 133 -8.09 -2.59 10.91
N ILE A 134 -7.19 -1.91 11.60
CA ILE A 134 -6.42 -0.78 11.07
C ILE A 134 -4.94 -1.19 11.01
N HIS A 135 -4.35 -1.06 9.83
CA HIS A 135 -2.96 -1.42 9.54
C HIS A 135 -2.16 -0.17 9.23
N MET A 136 -0.89 -0.11 9.66
CA MET A 136 0.02 0.93 9.17
C MET A 136 0.20 0.81 7.65
N ASP A 137 0.16 1.92 6.94
CA ASP A 137 0.51 1.98 5.52
C ASP A 137 2.03 1.96 5.38
N ARG A 138 2.56 0.82 4.93
CA ARG A 138 4.00 0.53 4.93
C ARG A 138 4.67 1.02 3.66
N GLU A 139 5.94 1.39 3.76
CA GLU A 139 6.78 1.60 2.58
C GLU A 139 7.14 0.25 1.94
N VAL A 140 7.14 0.24 0.61
CA VAL A 140 7.52 -0.90 -0.24
C VAL A 140 8.58 -0.43 -1.24
N HIS A 141 9.40 -1.37 -1.71
CA HIS A 141 10.49 -1.08 -2.65
C HIS A 141 10.49 -2.05 -3.83
N ALA A 142 10.93 -1.58 -4.98
CA ALA A 142 11.28 -2.42 -6.12
C ALA A 142 12.43 -3.38 -5.75
N LEU A 143 12.30 -4.65 -6.15
CA LEU A 143 13.31 -5.68 -5.94
C LEU A 143 13.81 -6.15 -7.31
N LEU A 144 15.13 -6.06 -7.51
CA LEU A 144 15.77 -6.61 -8.71
C LEU A 144 16.17 -8.07 -8.44
N ASP A 145 15.48 -9.00 -9.08
CA ASP A 145 15.95 -10.38 -9.19
C ASP A 145 16.05 -10.85 -10.66
N VAL A 146 17.17 -11.52 -10.95
CA VAL A 146 17.62 -11.90 -12.29
C VAL A 146 16.80 -13.11 -12.78
N ALA A 147 15.77 -12.88 -13.58
CA ALA A 147 14.85 -13.94 -14.02
C ALA A 147 15.01 -14.31 -15.50
N ARG A 148 15.98 -15.16 -15.86
CA ARG A 148 15.92 -15.92 -17.13
C ARG A 148 16.46 -17.34 -17.05
N THR A 149 17.56 -17.58 -16.35
CA THR A 149 18.22 -18.91 -16.39
C THR A 149 17.42 -20.01 -15.69
N SER A 150 16.55 -19.65 -14.73
CA SER A 150 15.88 -20.63 -13.86
C SER A 150 14.56 -21.18 -14.41
N VAL A 151 13.90 -20.50 -15.37
CA VAL A 151 12.49 -20.77 -15.71
C VAL A 151 12.30 -21.83 -16.82
N LYS A 152 13.37 -22.41 -17.38
CA LYS A 152 13.31 -23.41 -18.48
C LYS A 152 12.39 -23.01 -19.66
N ALA A 153 12.25 -21.71 -19.93
CA ALA A 153 11.35 -21.18 -20.96
C ALA A 153 11.78 -21.53 -22.42
N ASN A 154 12.97 -22.10 -22.61
CA ASN A 154 13.49 -22.51 -23.92
C ASN A 154 13.06 -23.93 -24.36
N THR A 155 12.09 -24.54 -23.67
CA THR A 155 11.58 -25.86 -24.07
C THR A 155 10.72 -25.76 -25.34
N PRO A 156 10.74 -26.78 -26.24
CA PRO A 156 9.96 -26.76 -27.48
C PRO A 156 8.46 -26.53 -27.28
N ALA A 157 7.88 -27.00 -26.18
CA ALA A 157 6.46 -26.86 -25.85
C ALA A 157 6.01 -25.41 -25.56
N VAL A 158 6.95 -24.52 -25.22
CA VAL A 158 6.66 -23.10 -24.89
C VAL A 158 7.01 -22.17 -26.06
N LYS A 159 7.74 -22.66 -27.07
CA LYS A 159 8.17 -21.83 -28.22
C LYS A 159 7.02 -21.25 -29.03
N ASP A 160 5.89 -21.95 -29.09
CA ASP A 160 4.71 -21.52 -29.85
C ASP A 160 3.76 -20.63 -29.03
N LEU A 161 4.04 -20.42 -27.74
CA LEU A 161 3.25 -19.58 -26.84
C LEU A 161 3.90 -18.21 -26.71
N THR A 162 3.41 -17.23 -27.47
CA THR A 162 3.99 -15.88 -27.55
C THR A 162 3.28 -14.86 -26.66
N GLY A 163 2.17 -15.24 -26.03
CA GLY A 163 1.30 -14.35 -25.26
C GLY A 163 0.41 -13.43 -26.11
N LYS A 164 0.28 -13.71 -27.41
CA LYS A 164 -0.62 -12.97 -28.31
C LYS A 164 -2.06 -12.98 -27.78
N GLY A 165 -2.68 -11.79 -27.76
CA GLY A 165 -4.05 -11.60 -27.25
C GLY A 165 -4.15 -11.55 -25.72
N ILE A 166 -3.03 -11.65 -25.01
CA ILE A 166 -2.94 -11.50 -23.56
C ILE A 166 -2.37 -10.13 -23.23
N THR A 167 -2.91 -9.47 -22.21
CA THR A 167 -2.36 -8.21 -21.70
C THR A 167 -1.78 -8.39 -20.30
N ILE A 168 -0.53 -7.96 -20.11
CA ILE A 168 0.18 -7.97 -18.83
C ILE A 168 0.20 -6.55 -18.25
N ALA A 169 -0.28 -6.38 -17.03
CA ALA A 169 -0.20 -5.12 -16.31
C ALA A 169 1.07 -5.07 -15.45
N VAL A 170 1.96 -4.12 -15.73
CA VAL A 170 3.22 -3.94 -15.00
C VAL A 170 2.99 -2.91 -13.89
N VAL A 171 2.83 -3.39 -12.65
CA VAL A 171 2.60 -2.57 -11.45
C VAL A 171 3.93 -2.27 -10.76
N ASP A 172 4.58 -1.16 -11.14
CA ASP A 172 5.98 -0.92 -10.78
C ASP A 172 6.32 0.60 -10.76
N THR A 173 7.55 0.99 -11.12
CA THR A 173 8.02 2.38 -11.26
C THR A 173 7.50 3.07 -12.52
N GLY A 174 6.77 2.36 -13.37
CA GLY A 174 6.23 2.85 -14.63
C GLY A 174 6.66 1.99 -15.80
N ILE A 175 6.41 2.49 -17.01
CA ILE A 175 6.82 1.83 -18.25
C ILE A 175 7.16 2.91 -19.27
N TYR A 176 8.36 2.84 -19.83
CA TYR A 176 8.76 3.70 -20.93
C TYR A 176 8.50 3.02 -22.27
N GLU A 177 8.14 3.81 -23.28
CA GLU A 177 7.91 3.34 -24.65
C GLU A 177 9.25 3.05 -25.37
N HIS A 178 9.94 2.01 -24.89
CA HIS A 178 11.14 1.50 -25.52
C HIS A 178 10.79 0.77 -26.84
N LYS A 179 11.71 0.76 -27.82
CA LYS A 179 11.50 0.10 -29.13
C LYS A 179 11.06 -1.36 -29.02
N ASP A 180 11.49 -2.05 -27.96
CA ASP A 180 11.14 -3.46 -27.72
C ASP A 180 9.71 -3.65 -27.21
N LEU A 181 9.03 -2.57 -26.79
CA LEU A 181 7.68 -2.52 -26.22
C LEU A 181 6.72 -1.65 -27.07
N ALA A 182 7.25 -0.92 -28.05
CA ALA A 182 6.52 0.07 -28.85
C ALA A 182 5.28 -0.52 -29.53
N GLY A 183 4.21 0.28 -29.56
CA GLY A 183 2.94 -0.10 -30.18
C GLY A 183 2.10 -1.13 -29.41
N ARG A 184 2.54 -1.57 -28.22
CA ARG A 184 1.83 -2.57 -27.39
C ARG A 184 1.43 -2.07 -26.00
N ILE A 185 1.80 -0.85 -25.63
CA ILE A 185 1.36 -0.23 -24.37
C ILE A 185 -0.06 0.33 -24.57
N LYS A 186 -1.07 -0.43 -24.14
CA LYS A 186 -2.49 -0.11 -24.32
C LYS A 186 -3.00 1.00 -23.40
N ALA A 187 -2.43 1.09 -22.21
CA ALA A 187 -2.82 2.07 -21.21
C ALA A 187 -1.69 2.34 -20.23
N PHE A 188 -1.77 3.51 -19.61
CA PHE A 188 -0.87 3.91 -18.54
C PHE A 188 -1.65 4.58 -17.41
N LYS A 189 -1.33 4.20 -16.17
CA LYS A 189 -1.87 4.82 -14.97
C LYS A 189 -0.73 5.19 -14.03
N ASP A 190 -0.60 6.48 -13.75
CA ASP A 190 0.27 6.96 -12.69
C ASP A 190 -0.55 7.23 -11.42
N VAL A 191 -0.27 6.46 -10.37
CA VAL A 191 -0.84 6.63 -9.03
C VAL A 191 -0.04 7.65 -8.20
N THR A 192 1.22 7.92 -8.59
CA THR A 192 2.17 8.75 -7.83
C THR A 192 2.12 10.23 -8.19
N GLY A 193 1.86 10.58 -9.46
CA GLY A 193 1.93 11.94 -9.97
C GLY A 193 0.87 12.32 -11.02
N ASN A 194 -0.08 11.42 -11.31
CA ASN A 194 -1.18 11.59 -12.27
C ASN A 194 -0.76 12.01 -13.70
N LYS A 195 0.45 11.68 -14.16
CA LYS A 195 0.78 11.83 -15.58
C LYS A 195 0.02 10.82 -16.43
N THR A 196 -0.37 11.23 -17.63
CA THR A 196 -1.18 10.42 -18.55
C THR A 196 -0.35 9.67 -19.60
N ALA A 197 0.77 10.25 -20.03
CA ALA A 197 1.68 9.61 -20.97
C ALA A 197 2.56 8.54 -20.26
N PRO A 198 2.83 7.38 -20.89
CA PRO A 198 3.74 6.39 -20.35
C PRO A 198 5.13 6.96 -20.09
N TYR A 199 5.66 6.71 -18.90
CA TYR A 199 7.03 7.02 -18.53
C TYR A 199 7.51 6.11 -17.41
N ASP A 200 8.83 6.06 -17.26
CA ASP A 200 9.51 5.41 -16.14
C ASP A 200 10.73 6.26 -15.78
N ASP A 201 10.70 6.85 -14.59
CA ASP A 201 11.77 7.73 -14.07
C ASP A 201 12.71 7.01 -13.10
N ASN A 202 12.62 5.67 -13.05
CA ASN A 202 13.55 4.80 -12.33
C ASN A 202 14.20 3.78 -13.27
N GLY A 203 13.39 3.12 -14.11
CA GLY A 203 13.82 2.11 -15.09
C GLY A 203 13.48 0.66 -14.71
N HIS A 204 13.16 0.39 -13.43
CA HIS A 204 12.82 -0.96 -12.96
C HIS A 204 11.60 -1.55 -13.68
N GLY A 205 10.50 -0.81 -13.73
CA GLY A 205 9.28 -1.27 -14.38
C GLY A 205 9.45 -1.51 -15.88
N THR A 206 10.23 -0.69 -16.57
CA THR A 206 10.56 -0.91 -17.99
C THR A 206 11.42 -2.16 -18.18
N HIS A 207 12.35 -2.44 -17.27
CA HIS A 207 13.13 -3.67 -17.27
C HIS A 207 12.25 -4.90 -17.07
N CYS A 208 11.38 -4.90 -16.05
CA CYS A 208 10.42 -5.98 -15.79
C CYS A 208 9.46 -6.19 -16.98
N ALA A 209 8.98 -5.12 -17.60
CA ALA A 209 8.18 -5.19 -18.82
C ALA A 209 8.93 -5.85 -19.99
N GLY A 210 10.23 -5.56 -20.12
CA GLY A 210 11.12 -6.16 -21.11
C GLY A 210 11.32 -7.66 -20.88
N ASP A 211 11.51 -8.09 -19.64
CA ASP A 211 11.64 -9.50 -19.28
C ASP A 211 10.33 -10.27 -19.52
N ALA A 212 9.19 -9.66 -19.20
CA ALA A 212 7.89 -10.25 -19.45
C ALA A 212 7.58 -10.34 -20.95
N ALA A 213 7.69 -9.23 -21.69
CA ALA A 213 7.09 -9.10 -23.02
C ALA A 213 7.92 -8.33 -24.06
N GLY A 214 9.22 -8.09 -23.83
CA GLY A 214 10.09 -7.47 -24.81
C GLY A 214 10.16 -8.28 -26.11
N ASN A 215 9.92 -7.67 -27.28
CA ASN A 215 9.99 -8.40 -28.55
C ASN A 215 11.44 -8.69 -29.00
N GLY A 216 12.43 -8.07 -28.36
CA GLY A 216 13.86 -8.21 -28.63
C GLY A 216 14.34 -7.45 -29.89
N ALA A 217 13.56 -6.53 -30.44
CA ALA A 217 13.89 -5.83 -31.70
C ALA A 217 15.23 -5.09 -31.64
N SER A 218 15.55 -4.43 -30.52
CA SER A 218 16.81 -3.70 -30.33
C SER A 218 18.02 -4.61 -30.16
N SER A 219 17.79 -5.90 -29.95
CA SER A 219 18.83 -6.90 -29.68
C SER A 219 18.87 -8.04 -30.71
N LYS A 220 18.19 -7.87 -31.86
CA LYS A 220 18.04 -8.91 -32.89
C LYS A 220 17.50 -10.24 -32.32
N GLY A 221 16.60 -10.14 -31.35
CA GLY A 221 15.98 -11.28 -30.67
C GLY A 221 16.75 -11.85 -29.48
N LYS A 222 17.96 -11.36 -29.17
CA LYS A 222 18.79 -11.88 -28.07
C LYS A 222 18.14 -11.70 -26.68
N TYR A 223 17.50 -10.57 -26.44
CA TYR A 223 16.86 -10.23 -25.16
C TYR A 223 15.33 -10.23 -25.25
N LYS A 224 14.75 -11.19 -25.98
CA LYS A 224 13.30 -11.38 -26.10
C LYS A 224 12.70 -11.86 -24.77
N GLY A 225 11.63 -11.21 -24.29
CA GLY A 225 10.88 -11.63 -23.10
C GLY A 225 10.10 -12.93 -23.34
N LEU A 226 9.48 -13.48 -22.29
CA LEU A 226 8.76 -14.76 -22.39
C LEU A 226 7.51 -14.67 -23.29
N ALA A 227 6.80 -13.54 -23.24
CA ALA A 227 5.54 -13.31 -23.94
C ALA A 227 5.68 -12.13 -24.94
N PRO A 228 6.52 -12.26 -25.98
CA PRO A 228 6.93 -11.16 -26.85
C PRO A 228 5.81 -10.52 -27.68
N GLU A 229 4.65 -11.16 -27.79
CA GLU A 229 3.47 -10.65 -28.50
C GLU A 229 2.34 -10.23 -27.55
N SER A 230 2.55 -10.24 -26.22
CA SER A 230 1.58 -9.69 -25.28
C SER A 230 1.49 -8.17 -25.36
N ASP A 231 0.29 -7.68 -25.12
CA ASP A 231 0.07 -6.26 -24.87
C ASP A 231 0.44 -5.92 -23.43
N LEU A 232 0.69 -4.63 -23.18
CA LEU A 232 1.15 -4.14 -21.89
C LEU A 232 0.25 -3.01 -21.38
N VAL A 233 0.08 -2.96 -20.08
CA VAL A 233 -0.49 -1.81 -19.37
C VAL A 233 0.49 -1.41 -18.29
N GLY A 234 0.91 -0.14 -18.26
CA GLY A 234 1.80 0.35 -17.22
C GLY A 234 1.03 0.95 -16.06
N VAL A 235 1.31 0.52 -14.84
CA VAL A 235 0.71 1.10 -13.62
C VAL A 235 1.82 1.51 -12.67
N LYS A 236 2.14 2.81 -12.68
CA LYS A 236 3.17 3.38 -11.82
C LYS A 236 2.63 3.55 -10.40
N VAL A 237 3.17 2.76 -9.47
CA VAL A 237 2.87 2.81 -8.03
C VAL A 237 4.09 3.13 -7.17
N LEU A 238 5.29 3.06 -7.75
CA LEU A 238 6.57 3.40 -7.12
C LEU A 238 7.14 4.71 -7.70
N THR A 239 7.83 5.47 -6.86
CA THR A 239 8.49 6.74 -7.22
C THR A 239 9.79 6.52 -7.99
N LYS A 240 10.44 7.59 -8.43
CA LYS A 240 11.78 7.56 -9.06
C LYS A 240 12.86 6.87 -8.22
N MET A 241 12.69 6.81 -6.90
CA MET A 241 13.61 6.13 -5.99
C MET A 241 13.31 4.63 -5.84
N GLY A 242 12.34 4.10 -6.59
CA GLY A 242 11.90 2.71 -6.46
C GLY A 242 11.12 2.43 -5.18
N SER A 243 10.69 3.46 -4.43
CA SER A 243 9.88 3.30 -3.23
C SER A 243 8.44 3.78 -3.41
N GLY A 244 7.51 3.18 -2.69
CA GLY A 244 6.09 3.53 -2.69
C GLY A 244 5.41 3.12 -1.39
N SER A 245 4.10 3.33 -1.28
CA SER A 245 3.32 2.88 -0.13
C SER A 245 2.52 1.63 -0.48
N LEU A 246 2.20 0.80 0.51
CA LEU A 246 1.27 -0.31 0.31
C LEU A 246 -0.06 0.19 -0.26
N SER A 247 -0.53 1.36 0.19
CA SER A 247 -1.69 2.02 -0.37
C SER A 247 -1.58 2.37 -1.86
N SER A 248 -0.41 2.82 -2.36
CA SER A 248 -0.25 3.11 -3.80
C SER A 248 -0.27 1.83 -4.63
N VAL A 249 0.33 0.74 -4.12
CA VAL A 249 0.27 -0.58 -4.75
C VAL A 249 -1.17 -1.09 -4.79
N MET A 250 -1.90 -1.03 -3.67
CA MET A 250 -3.32 -1.43 -3.62
C MET A 250 -4.18 -0.61 -4.59
N ALA A 251 -3.93 0.70 -4.70
CA ALA A 251 -4.62 1.56 -5.66
C ALA A 251 -4.31 1.16 -7.12
N GLY A 252 -3.06 0.79 -7.42
CA GLY A 252 -2.66 0.29 -8.74
C GLY A 252 -3.35 -1.03 -9.10
N ILE A 253 -3.35 -1.99 -8.17
CA ILE A 253 -4.02 -3.29 -8.36
C ILE A 253 -5.53 -3.10 -8.52
N GLN A 254 -6.15 -2.25 -7.68
CA GLN A 254 -7.58 -1.93 -7.82
C GLN A 254 -7.88 -1.34 -9.20
N TRP A 255 -7.04 -0.42 -9.69
CA TRP A 255 -7.20 0.14 -11.03
C TRP A 255 -7.08 -0.93 -12.13
N CYS A 256 -6.16 -1.91 -12.00
CA CYS A 256 -6.09 -3.06 -12.92
C CYS A 256 -7.38 -3.89 -12.91
N ILE A 257 -7.94 -4.14 -11.73
CA ILE A 257 -9.21 -4.89 -11.60
C ILE A 257 -10.36 -4.12 -12.26
N ASP A 258 -10.50 -2.83 -11.97
CA ASP A 258 -11.56 -1.97 -12.52
C ASP A 258 -11.49 -1.85 -14.05
N ASN A 259 -10.27 -1.92 -14.61
CA ASN A 259 -10.04 -1.79 -16.05
C ASN A 259 -9.75 -3.13 -16.74
N LYS A 260 -9.94 -4.26 -16.04
CA LYS A 260 -9.65 -5.60 -16.54
C LYS A 260 -10.29 -5.86 -17.89
N SER A 261 -11.60 -5.68 -17.99
CA SER A 261 -12.35 -5.92 -19.23
C SER A 261 -12.03 -4.90 -20.31
N LYS A 262 -11.76 -3.64 -19.93
CA LYS A 262 -11.48 -2.55 -20.88
C LYS A 262 -10.17 -2.75 -21.65
N TYR A 263 -9.13 -3.21 -20.96
CA TYR A 263 -7.81 -3.41 -21.57
C TYR A 263 -7.45 -4.88 -21.76
N ASN A 264 -8.38 -5.81 -21.49
CA ASN A 264 -8.16 -7.26 -21.48
C ASN A 264 -6.94 -7.65 -20.63
N ILE A 265 -6.88 -7.16 -19.38
CA ILE A 265 -5.80 -7.48 -18.44
C ILE A 265 -6.00 -8.92 -17.94
N ASN A 266 -5.01 -9.77 -18.16
CA ASN A 266 -5.06 -11.18 -17.78
C ASN A 266 -4.04 -11.52 -16.70
N ILE A 267 -2.92 -10.78 -16.66
CA ILE A 267 -1.80 -10.98 -15.75
C ILE A 267 -1.45 -9.63 -15.11
N ILE A 268 -1.15 -9.64 -13.81
CA ILE A 268 -0.59 -8.53 -13.04
C ILE A 268 0.72 -9.04 -12.45
#